data_AF-Q0A5P1-F1
#
_entry.id   AF-Q0A5P1-F1
#
_cell.length_a   1.000
_cell.length_b   1.000
_cell.length_c   1.000
_cell.angle_alpha   90.00
_cell.angle_beta   90.00
_cell.angle_gamma   90.00
#
_symmetry.space_group_name_H-M   'P 1'
#
loop_
_entity.id
_entity.type
_entity.pdbx_description
1 polymer ?
#
loop_
_entity_poly.entity_id
_entity_poly.type
_entity_poly.pdbx_seq_one_letter_code
_entity_poly.pdbx_strand_id
1 'polypeptide(L)' 'MNRRTCLRLLCATPLLLLATPAPAGLSEREAVARVREHTDGRVLGVERRGNHYRVRVLVAPGQVRVFRVDARTGEVR' A
#
# COMPACT_ATOMS: atom_id res chain seq x y z
N MET A 1 22.47 49.60 33.02
CA MET A 1 22.73 49.62 31.57
C MET A 1 22.23 48.31 30.97
N ASN A 2 21.03 48.37 30.37
CA ASN A 2 20.59 47.66 29.14
C ASN A 2 20.52 46.11 29.15
N ARG A 3 19.32 45.49 29.17
CA ARG A 3 18.27 45.37 28.11
C ARG A 3 18.45 44.14 27.21
N ARG A 4 17.36 43.35 27.14
CA ARG A 4 16.91 42.47 26.04
C ARG A 4 17.52 41.07 25.97
N THR A 5 16.71 40.07 26.36
CA THR A 5 16.70 38.81 25.62
C THR A 5 15.31 38.22 25.62
N CYS A 6 14.64 38.34 24.47
CA CYS A 6 13.32 37.81 24.18
C CYS A 6 13.31 36.29 24.35
N LEU A 7 12.52 35.80 25.31
CA LEU A 7 12.24 34.38 25.47
C LEU A 7 11.37 33.92 24.28
N ARG A 8 12.00 33.33 23.26
CA ARG A 8 11.31 32.73 22.12
C ARG A 8 10.60 31.46 22.58
N LEU A 9 9.28 31.53 22.72
CA LEU A 9 8.41 30.35 22.76
C LEU A 9 8.55 29.59 21.43
N LEU A 10 9.33 28.51 21.43
CA LEU A 10 9.35 27.52 20.37
C LEU A 10 8.24 26.49 20.67
N CYS A 11 7.08 26.69 20.06
CA CYS A 11 6.04 25.67 19.97
C CYS A 11 6.57 24.47 19.18
N ALA A 12 7.05 23.44 19.88
CA ALA A 12 7.24 22.12 19.31
C ALA A 12 5.86 21.46 19.20
N THR A 13 5.15 21.67 18.09
CA THR A 13 3.94 20.90 17.79
C THR A 13 4.35 19.49 17.35
N PRO A 14 4.08 18.44 18.14
CA PRO A 14 4.30 17.08 17.67
C PRO A 14 3.32 16.82 16.53
N LEU A 15 3.87 16.49 15.36
CA LEU A 15 3.11 16.06 14.19
C LEU A 15 2.53 14.67 14.53
N LEU A 16 1.34 14.64 15.13
CA LEU A 16 0.59 13.43 15.41
C LEU A 16 0.15 12.81 14.08
N LEU A 17 0.91 11.81 13.62
CA LEU A 17 0.55 10.96 12.49
C LEU A 17 -0.68 10.13 12.88
N LEU A 18 -1.87 10.54 12.41
CA LEU A 18 -3.09 9.76 12.54
C LEU A 18 -3.01 8.55 11.61
N ALA A 19 -2.63 7.38 12.15
CA ALA A 19 -2.78 6.11 11.45
C ALA A 19 -4.28 5.79 11.36
N THR A 20 -4.86 5.91 10.16
CA THR A 20 -6.25 5.51 9.93
C THR A 20 -6.37 3.99 10.02
N PRO A 21 -7.40 3.46 10.69
CA PRO A 21 -7.63 2.03 10.76
C PRO A 21 -7.92 1.52 9.35
N ALA A 22 -7.01 0.71 8.81
CA ALA A 22 -7.22 0.02 7.54
C ALA A 22 -8.41 -0.95 7.70
N PRO A 23 -9.21 -1.17 6.63
CA PRO A 23 -10.25 -2.19 6.64
C PRO A 23 -9.63 -3.55 7.02
N ALA A 24 -10.40 -4.41 7.71
CA ALA A 24 -9.95 -5.68 8.30
C ALA A 24 -9.61 -6.79 7.28
N GLY A 25 -9.03 -6.43 6.13
CA GLY A 25 -8.60 -7.34 5.07
C GLY A 25 -7.47 -6.73 4.28
N LEU A 26 -6.89 -7.55 3.40
CA LEU A 26 -5.75 -7.17 2.58
C LEU A 26 -6.15 -6.06 1.61
N SER A 27 -5.32 -5.03 1.47
CA SER A 27 -5.53 -3.90 0.56
C SER A 27 -5.15 -4.25 -0.87
N GLU A 28 -5.64 -3.51 -1.86
CA GLU A 28 -5.22 -3.67 -3.26
C GLU A 28 -3.71 -3.57 -3.45
N ARG A 29 -3.08 -2.61 -2.75
CA ARG A 29 -1.63 -2.43 -2.78
C ARG A 29 -0.87 -3.64 -2.22
N GLU A 30 -1.39 -4.22 -1.14
CA GLU A 30 -0.81 -5.42 -0.53
C GLU A 30 -1.00 -6.63 -1.45
N ALA A 31 -2.14 -6.75 -2.13
CA ALA A 31 -2.37 -7.83 -3.09
C ALA A 31 -1.39 -7.75 -4.27
N VAL A 32 -1.14 -6.55 -4.78
CA VAL A 32 -0.13 -6.31 -5.81
C VAL A 32 1.28 -6.63 -5.29
N ALA A 33 1.60 -6.27 -4.06
CA ALA A 33 2.90 -6.59 -3.45
C ALA A 33 3.12 -8.11 -3.39
N ARG A 34 2.12 -8.87 -2.92
CA ARG A 34 2.19 -10.35 -2.90
C ARG A 34 2.39 -10.93 -4.29
N VAL A 35 1.67 -10.44 -5.30
CA VAL A 35 1.86 -10.95 -6.67
C VAL A 35 3.27 -10.67 -7.20
N ARG A 36 3.86 -9.52 -6.87
CA ARG A 36 5.25 -9.19 -7.27
C ARG A 36 6.28 -10.12 -6.64
N GLU A 37 5.99 -10.72 -5.49
CA GLU A 37 6.87 -11.75 -4.89
C GLU A 37 6.89 -13.04 -5.73
N HIS A 38 5.89 -13.28 -6.58
CA HIS A 38 5.77 -14.47 -7.42
C HIS A 38 6.12 -14.26 -8.90
N THR A 39 6.30 -13.00 -9.34
CA THR A 39 6.61 -12.71 -10.74
C THR A 39 7.29 -11.35 -10.92
N ASP A 40 8.24 -11.32 -11.84
CA ASP A 40 8.89 -10.08 -12.31
C ASP A 40 8.09 -9.36 -13.41
N GLY A 41 6.88 -9.83 -13.73
CA GLY A 41 6.03 -9.28 -14.78
C GLY A 41 5.46 -7.89 -14.46
N ARG A 42 5.03 -7.17 -15.50
CA ARG A 42 4.43 -5.84 -15.35
C ARG A 42 2.96 -5.94 -14.97
N VAL A 43 2.61 -5.45 -13.79
CA VAL A 43 1.21 -5.33 -13.36
C VAL A 43 0.47 -4.34 -14.25
N LEU A 44 -0.61 -4.80 -14.87
CA LEU A 44 -1.48 -4.01 -15.74
C LEU A 44 -2.67 -3.43 -14.98
N GLY A 45 -3.12 -4.10 -13.92
CA GLY A 45 -4.19 -3.61 -13.07
C GLY A 45 -4.59 -4.62 -12.00
N VAL A 46 -5.22 -4.11 -10.96
CA VAL A 46 -5.81 -4.88 -9.86
C VAL A 46 -7.30 -4.58 -9.78
N GLU A 47 -8.08 -5.59 -9.46
CA GLU A 47 -9.51 -5.45 -9.25
C GLU A 47 -9.97 -6.34 -8.10
N ARG A 48 -10.79 -5.80 -7.19
CA ARG A 48 -11.43 -6.60 -6.14
C ARG A 48 -12.71 -7.26 -6.64
N ARG A 49 -12.83 -8.56 -6.40
CA ARG A 49 -14.04 -9.37 -6.69
C ARG A 49 -14.41 -10.17 -5.44
N GLY A 50 -15.28 -9.59 -4.61
CA GLY A 50 -15.69 -10.19 -3.34
C GLY A 50 -14.48 -10.45 -2.42
N ASN A 51 -14.21 -11.73 -2.15
CA ASN A 51 -13.14 -12.19 -1.26
C ASN A 51 -11.80 -12.45 -1.96
N HIS A 52 -11.63 -12.04 -3.21
CA HIS A 52 -10.33 -12.13 -3.88
C HIS A 52 -10.01 -10.88 -4.71
N TYR A 53 -8.73 -10.63 -4.89
CA TYR A 53 -8.20 -9.68 -5.86
C TYR A 53 -7.80 -10.43 -7.14
N ARG A 54 -8.08 -9.83 -8.29
CA ARG A 54 -7.55 -10.27 -9.59
C ARG A 54 -6.48 -9.28 -10.01
N VAL A 55 -5.25 -9.75 -10.07
CA VAL A 55 -4.10 -8.96 -10.52
C VAL A 55 -3.71 -9.43 -11.91
N ARG A 56 -3.87 -8.54 -12.89
CA ARG A 56 -3.48 -8.79 -14.29
C ARG A 56 -2.01 -8.42 -14.45
N VAL A 57 -1.20 -9.34 -14.94
CA VAL A 57 0.24 -9.17 -15.11
C VAL A 57 0.65 -9.56 -16.52
N LEU A 58 1.36 -8.67 -17.21
CA LEU A 58 2.05 -8.97 -18.46
C LEU A 58 3.36 -9.70 -18.12
N VAL A 59 3.43 -11.00 -18.40
CA VAL A 59 4.59 -11.85 -18.08
C VAL A 59 5.55 -12.00 -19.26
N ALA A 60 5.07 -11.81 -20.48
CA ALA A 60 5.86 -11.75 -21.70
C ALA A 60 5.10 -10.91 -22.75
N PRO A 61 5.73 -10.48 -23.87
CA PRO A 61 5.04 -9.75 -24.93
C PRO A 61 3.78 -10.49 -25.39
N GLY A 62 2.62 -9.83 -25.28
CA GLY A 62 1.31 -10.41 -25.62
C GLY A 62 0.76 -11.44 -24.64
N GLN A 63 1.50 -11.84 -23.61
CA GLN A 63 1.05 -12.85 -22.64
C GLN A 63 0.67 -12.21 -21.30
N VAL A 64 -0.63 -12.24 -21.00
CA VAL A 64 -1.19 -11.75 -19.74
C VAL A 64 -1.63 -12.92 -18.87
N ARG A 65 -1.14 -12.96 -17.63
CA ARG A 65 -1.60 -13.89 -16.60
C ARG A 65 -2.41 -13.17 -15.54
N VAL A 66 -3.42 -13.84 -15.01
CA VAL A 66 -4.26 -13.30 -13.92
C VAL A 66 -3.97 -14.09 -12.66
N PHE A 67 -3.39 -13.43 -11.67
CA PHE A 67 -3.19 -13.98 -10.34
C PHE A 67 -4.42 -13.65 -9.48
N ARG A 68 -4.92 -14.63 -8.73
CA ARG A 68 -5.96 -14.47 -7.73
C ARG A 68 -5.32 -14.41 -6.36
N VAL A 69 -5.61 -13.35 -5.61
CA VAL A 69 -5.13 -13.20 -4.23
C VAL A 69 -6.32 -13.26 -3.28
N ASP A 70 -6.33 -14.16 -2.32
CA ASP A 70 -7.36 -14.18 -1.29
C ASP A 70 -7.30 -12.88 -0.45
N ALA A 71 -8.42 -12.17 -0.34
CA ALA A 71 -8.48 -10.85 0.31
C ALA A 71 -8.39 -10.93 1.84
N ARG A 72 -8.45 -12.12 2.42
CA ARG A 72 -8.39 -12.39 3.86
C ARG A 72 -7.02 -12.96 4.26
N THR A 73 -6.48 -13.90 3.49
CA THR A 73 -5.22 -14.60 3.80
C THR A 73 -4.03 -14.05 3.01
N GLY A 74 -4.26 -13.46 1.85
CA GLY A 74 -3.22 -13.05 0.93
C GLY A 74 -2.57 -14.21 0.16
N GLU A 75 -3.17 -15.41 0.17
CA GLU A 75 -2.73 -16.54 -0.65
C GLU A 75 -2.86 -16.21 -2.13
N VAL A 76 -1.79 -16.44 -2.90
CA VAL A 76 -1.72 -16.19 -4.35
C VAL A 76 -1.91 -17.49 -5.12
N ARG A 77 -2.80 -17.48 -6.11
CA ARG A 77 -3.10 -18.61 -7.01
C ARG A 77 -3.17 -18.19 -8.46
#